data_AF-A0A497BYZ9-F1
#
_entry.id   AF-A0A497BYZ9-F1
#
_cell.length_a   1.000
_cell.length_b   1.000
_cell.length_c   1.000
_cell.angle_alpha   90.00
_cell.angle_beta   90.00
_cell.angle_gamma   90.00
#
_symmetry.space_group_name_H-M   'P 1'
#
loop_
_entity.id
_entity.type
_entity.pdbx_description
1 polymer ?
#
loop_
_entity_poly.entity_id
_entity_poly.type
_entity_poly.pdbx_seq_one_letter_code
_entity_poly.pdbx_strand_id
1 'polypeptide(L)'
;MLLFSYEADFWATFDEDEGVVEGLANLGYVEGENLEIVRLYMNTKTVNKTAEQMEAVTVEMIAQIEDANPDLLILVDDNALQHVGAKLLDSDLP
;
A
#
# COMPACT_ATOMS: atom_id res chain seq x y z
N MET A 1 -7.10 -2.49 -1.50
CA MET A 1 -5.70 -2.80 -1.12
C MET A 1 -5.04 -1.55 -0.55
N LEU A 2 -4.26 -1.71 0.51
CA LEU A 2 -3.44 -0.66 1.11
C LEU A 2 -1.96 -0.98 0.88
N LEU A 3 -1.20 -0.04 0.35
CA LEU A 3 0.25 -0.15 0.20
C LEU A 3 0.94 0.89 1.10
N PHE A 4 1.66 0.40 2.09
CA PHE A 4 2.39 1.23 3.04
C PHE A 4 3.86 1.38 2.68
N SER A 5 4.36 2.59 2.85
CA SER A 5 5.80 2.89 2.71
C SER A 5 6.66 2.15 3.72
N TYR A 6 6.17 1.92 4.94
CA TYR A 6 6.95 1.34 6.04
C TYR A 6 6.52 -0.08 6.38
N GLU A 7 7.20 -0.64 7.39
CA GLU A 7 6.91 -1.97 7.91
C GLU A 7 5.68 -1.98 8.82
N ALA A 8 5.01 -3.13 8.91
CA ALA A 8 3.74 -3.29 9.62
C ALA A 8 3.80 -2.96 11.12
N ASP A 9 4.98 -3.11 11.75
CA ASP A 9 5.21 -2.82 13.16
C ASP A 9 5.74 -1.38 13.40
N PHE A 10 5.88 -0.57 12.35
CA PHE A 10 6.20 0.84 12.50
C PHE A 10 4.98 1.60 13.03
N TRP A 11 5.19 2.40 14.09
CA TRP A 11 4.09 3.07 14.80
C TRP A 11 3.19 3.91 13.87
N ALA A 12 3.77 4.60 12.88
CA ALA A 12 2.97 5.42 11.97
C ALA A 12 2.11 4.55 11.04
N THR A 13 2.59 3.38 10.62
CA THR A 13 1.83 2.46 9.77
C THR A 13 0.61 1.91 10.50
N PHE A 14 0.70 1.68 11.81
CA PHE A 14 -0.45 1.32 12.62
C PHE A 14 -1.51 2.44 12.63
N ASP A 15 -1.10 3.67 12.96
CA ASP A 15 -2.01 4.82 13.04
C ASP A 15 -2.65 5.14 11.66
N GLU A 16 -1.88 4.99 10.58
CA GLU A 16 -2.34 5.19 9.21
C GLU A 16 -3.34 4.11 8.77
N ASP A 17 -3.07 2.83 9.08
CA ASP A 17 -3.99 1.73 8.79
C ASP A 17 -5.31 1.92 9.54
N GLU A 18 -5.26 2.21 10.84
CA GLU A 18 -6.43 2.50 11.67
C GLU A 18 -7.24 3.67 11.07
N GLY A 19 -6.58 4.78 10.73
CA GLY A 19 -7.24 5.94 10.14
C GLY A 19 -7.93 5.65 8.82
N VAL A 20 -7.33 4.84 7.94
CA VAL A 20 -7.95 4.43 6.67
C VAL A 20 -9.14 3.51 6.91
N VAL A 21 -8.99 2.49 7.77
CA VAL A 21 -10.06 1.53 8.10
C VAL A 21 -11.25 2.23 8.77
N GLU A 22 -11.00 3.12 9.74
CA GLU A 22 -12.05 3.90 10.38
C GLU A 22 -12.76 4.83 9.38
N GLY A 23 -12.01 5.48 8.49
CA GLY A 23 -12.55 6.32 7.43
C GLY A 23 -13.51 5.55 6.52
N LEU A 24 -13.12 4.35 6.10
CA LEU A 24 -13.95 3.47 5.27
C LEU A 24 -15.18 2.95 6.02
N ALA A 25 -15.03 2.58 7.29
CA ALA A 25 -16.14 2.13 8.14
C ALA A 25 -17.19 3.23 8.33
N ASN A 26 -16.77 4.48 8.49
CA ASN A 26 -17.68 5.63 8.58
C ASN A 26 -18.49 5.87 7.30
N LEU A 27 -18.03 5.34 6.16
CA LEU A 27 -18.74 5.34 4.88
C LEU A 27 -19.57 4.07 4.65
N GLY A 28 -19.58 3.14 5.60
CA GLY A 28 -20.32 1.87 5.53
C GLY A 28 -19.53 0.70 4.90
N TYR A 29 -18.22 0.84 4.68
CA TYR A 29 -17.35 -0.24 4.22
C TYR A 29 -16.60 -0.83 5.41
N VAL A 30 -16.99 -2.04 5.83
CA VAL A 30 -16.49 -2.73 7.02
C VAL A 30 -15.68 -3.96 6.60
N GLU A 31 -14.41 -3.99 7.03
CA GLU A 31 -13.50 -5.10 6.75
C GLU A 31 -14.05 -6.43 7.26
N GLY A 32 -14.03 -7.46 6.40
CA GLY A 32 -14.52 -8.80 6.71
C GLY A 32 -16.04 -8.99 6.57
N GLU A 33 -16.79 -7.90 6.32
CA GLU A 33 -18.24 -7.97 6.04
C GLU A 33 -18.53 -7.71 4.57
N ASN A 34 -18.22 -6.50 4.09
CA ASN A 34 -18.48 -6.05 2.72
C ASN A 34 -17.24 -5.40 2.08
N LEU A 35 -16.09 -5.49 2.74
CA LEU A 35 -14.81 -5.02 2.26
C LEU A 35 -13.72 -6.05 2.60
N GLU A 36 -12.87 -6.37 1.63
CA GLU A 36 -11.64 -7.13 1.85
C GLU A 36 -10.45 -6.18 1.74
N ILE A 37 -9.58 -6.18 2.76
CA ILE A 37 -8.40 -5.31 2.78
C ILE A 37 -7.13 -6.17 2.75
N VAL A 38 -6.48 -6.20 1.59
CA VAL A 38 -5.10 -6.68 1.46
C VAL A 38 -4.14 -5.55 1.82
N ARG A 39 -3.19 -5.83 2.70
CA ARG A 39 -2.15 -4.89 3.15
C ARG A 39 -0.79 -5.34 2.64
N LEU A 40 -0.06 -4.42 2.01
CA LEU A 40 1.31 -4.60 1.54
C LEU A 40 2.25 -3.59 2.19
N TYR A 41 3.50 -3.97 2.39
CA TYR A 41 4.49 -3.18 3.13
C TYR A 41 5.81 -3.13 2.38
N MET A 42 6.28 -1.92 2.08
CA MET A 42 7.56 -1.73 1.37
C MET A 42 8.79 -1.81 2.29
N ASN A 43 8.62 -1.78 3.61
CA ASN A 43 9.70 -1.89 4.60
C ASN A 43 10.90 -0.94 4.36
N THR A 44 10.60 0.32 4.00
CA THR A 44 11.64 1.28 3.54
C THR A 44 12.48 1.89 4.66
N LYS A 45 12.02 1.90 5.92
CA LYS A 45 12.83 2.41 7.05
C LYS A 45 13.94 1.45 7.46
N THR A 46 13.67 0.14 7.38
CA THR A 46 14.57 -0.88 7.94
C THR A 46 15.33 -1.66 6.87
N VAL A 47 14.64 -2.15 5.84
CA VAL A 47 15.17 -3.12 4.87
C VAL A 47 15.55 -2.44 3.56
N ASN A 48 14.59 -1.80 2.90
CA ASN A 48 14.73 -1.31 1.54
C ASN A 48 15.15 0.17 1.52
N LYS A 49 16.47 0.42 1.60
CA LYS A 49 17.01 1.79 1.81
C LYS A 49 17.90 2.29 0.68
N THR A 50 18.44 1.37 -0.12
CA THR A 50 19.27 1.72 -1.28
C THR A 50 18.41 1.82 -2.54
N ALA A 51 18.90 2.53 -3.55
CA ALA A 51 18.18 2.65 -4.83
C ALA A 51 17.90 1.28 -5.47
N GLU A 52 18.85 0.34 -5.39
CA GLU A 52 18.69 -1.03 -5.92
C GLU A 52 17.61 -1.81 -5.18
N GLN A 53 17.60 -1.74 -3.84
CA GLN A 53 16.56 -2.37 -3.02
C GLN A 53 15.19 -1.73 -3.24
N MET A 54 15.14 -0.40 -3.38
CA MET A 54 13.91 0.33 -3.67
C MET A 54 13.32 -0.07 -5.01
N GLU A 55 14.14 -0.19 -6.06
CA GLU A 55 13.66 -0.67 -7.36
C GLU A 55 13.18 -2.13 -7.28
N ALA A 56 13.90 -2.99 -6.57
CA ALA A 56 13.51 -4.39 -6.40
C ALA A 56 12.15 -4.53 -5.68
N VAL A 57 11.97 -3.86 -4.54
CA VAL A 57 10.67 -3.90 -3.82
C VAL A 57 9.57 -3.22 -4.62
N THR A 58 9.88 -2.19 -5.41
CA THR A 58 8.88 -1.54 -6.29
C THR A 58 8.34 -2.52 -7.33
N VAL A 59 9.23 -3.24 -8.01
CA VAL A 59 8.83 -4.26 -8.99
C VAL A 59 8.01 -5.36 -8.32
N GLU A 60 8.40 -5.79 -7.12
CA GLU A 60 7.67 -6.78 -6.35
C GLU A 60 6.26 -6.30 -5.96
N MET A 61 6.12 -5.06 -5.48
CA MET A 61 4.81 -4.51 -5.10
C MET A 61 3.88 -4.36 -6.30
N ILE A 62 4.38 -3.89 -7.45
CA ILE A 62 3.58 -3.78 -8.67
C ILE A 62 3.09 -5.16 -9.12
N ALA A 63 3.95 -6.19 -9.10
CA ALA A 63 3.54 -7.54 -9.44
C ALA A 63 2.48 -8.09 -8.48
N GLN A 64 2.56 -7.78 -7.18
CA GLN A 64 1.52 -8.17 -6.21
C GLN A 64 0.20 -7.41 -6.42
N ILE A 65 0.26 -6.13 -6.80
CA ILE A 65 -0.92 -5.34 -7.15
C ILE A 65 -1.60 -5.91 -8.40
N GLU A 66 -0.81 -6.24 -9.43
CA GLU A 66 -1.30 -6.88 -10.67
C GLU A 66 -1.97 -8.24 -10.40
N ASP A 67 -1.32 -9.10 -9.61
CA ASP A 67 -1.83 -10.44 -9.29
C ASP A 67 -3.12 -10.37 -8.45
N ALA A 68 -3.16 -9.47 -7.48
CA ALA A 68 -4.32 -9.27 -6.63
C ALA A 68 -5.48 -8.56 -7.34
N ASN A 69 -5.19 -7.79 -8.40
CA ASN A 69 -6.15 -7.00 -9.19
C ASN A 69 -7.22 -6.30 -8.32
N PRO A 70 -6.82 -5.39 -7.41
CA PRO A 70 -7.75 -4.78 -6.48
C PRO A 70 -8.71 -3.80 -7.19
N ASP A 71 -9.90 -3.57 -6.63
CA ASP A 71 -10.82 -2.54 -7.13
C ASP A 71 -10.37 -1.12 -6.76
N LEU A 72 -9.60 -1.00 -5.67
CA LEU A 72 -9.08 0.27 -5.14
C LEU A 72 -7.70 0.04 -4.54
N LEU A 73 -6.75 0.88 -4.93
CA LEU A 73 -5.41 0.96 -4.34
C LEU A 73 -5.28 2.28 -3.55
N ILE A 74 -4.97 2.18 -2.27
CA ILE A 74 -4.65 3.33 -1.42
C ILE A 74 -3.14 3.28 -1.13
N LEU A 75 -2.45 4.33 -1.53
CA LEU A 75 -1.02 4.52 -1.29
C LEU A 75 -0.85 5.33 0.00
N VAL A 76 -0.08 4.79 0.93
CA VAL A 76 0.15 5.39 2.25
C VAL A 76 1.61 5.83 2.37
N ASP A 77 1.77 7.15 2.54
CA ASP A 77 3.03 7.90 2.64
C ASP A 77 3.83 7.99 1.31
N ASP A 78 4.91 8.77 1.33
CA ASP A 78 5.65 9.30 0.19
C ASP A 78 6.37 8.24 -0.65
N ASN A 79 6.96 7.22 -0.04
CA ASN A 79 7.71 6.21 -0.77
C ASN A 79 6.80 5.31 -1.61
N ALA A 80 5.64 4.92 -1.07
CA ALA A 80 4.61 4.20 -1.81
C ALA A 80 4.13 5.01 -3.03
N LEU A 81 3.87 6.30 -2.84
CA LEU A 81 3.48 7.18 -3.94
C LEU A 81 4.59 7.37 -4.99
N GLN A 82 5.79 7.73 -4.55
CA GLN A 82 6.90 8.08 -5.43
C GLN A 82 7.39 6.89 -6.25
N HIS A 83 7.46 5.70 -5.64
CA HIS A 83 8.08 4.55 -6.28
C HIS A 83 7.08 3.64 -6.99
N VAL A 84 5.90 3.43 -6.41
CA VAL A 84 4.87 2.57 -6.99
C VAL A 84 3.82 3.43 -7.70
N GLY A 85 3.17 4.34 -6.99
CA GLY A 85 2.09 5.17 -7.57
C GLY A 85 2.47 5.90 -8.86
N ALA A 86 3.66 6.51 -8.89
CA ALA A 86 4.16 7.20 -10.08
C ALA A 86 4.31 6.29 -11.31
N LYS A 87 4.51 4.99 -11.13
CA LYS A 87 4.62 4.00 -12.22
C LYS A 87 3.26 3.46 -12.67
N LEU A 88 2.22 3.65 -11.87
CA LEU A 88 0.85 3.23 -12.17
C LEU A 88 0.01 4.32 -12.85
N LEU A 89 0.50 5.57 -12.86
CA LEU A 89 -0.15 6.66 -13.58
C LEU A 89 -0.33 6.29 -15.06
N ASP A 90 -1.53 6.53 -15.58
CA ASP A 90 -1.96 6.20 -16.94
C ASP A 90 -1.94 4.70 -17.29
N SER A 91 -1.81 3.81 -16.28
CA SER A 91 -1.98 2.37 -16.45
C SER A 91 -3.45 1.94 -16.30
N ASP A 92 -3.73 0.69 -16.66
CA ASP A 92 -5.05 0.07 -16.45
C ASP A 92 -5.26 -0.43 -15.00
N LEU A 93 -4.23 -0.32 -14.15
CA LEU A 93 -4.31 -0.64 -12.73
C LEU A 93 -4.94 0.54 -11.95
N PRO A 94 -5.67 0.25 -10.86
CA PRO A 94 -6.38 1.26 -10.06
C PRO A 94 -5.46 2.30 -9.41
#